data_AF-A0A955CCP3-F1
#
_entry.id   AF-A0A955CCP3-F1
#
_cell.length_a   1.000
_cell.length_b   1.000
_cell.length_c   1.000
_cell.angle_alpha   90.00
_cell.angle_beta   90.00
_cell.angle_gamma   90.00
#
_symmetry.space_group_name_H-M   'P 1'
#
loop_
_entity.id
_entity.type
_entity.pdbx_description
1 polymer ?
#
loop_
_entity_poly.entity_id
_entity_poly.type
_entity_poly.pdbx_seq_one_letter_code
_entity_poly.pdbx_strand_id
1 'polypeptide(L)'
;MSKFNSRRSFRMEQLEDRRLMAGDILAMVNAEGTLVLLEAGNSIGGPQSVWVQPAGNGTVEVVGITSPANTSGSIIRDAAGRNLGLPKFTGVKNIQVNFGDGSDQVIVGTLAPPNEIPFGSVSVNTEGGTGSTRDNDAVLVQNLLVNKQLDIRTGGGRDNIT
;
A
#
# COMPACT_ATOMS: atom_id res chain seq x y z
N MET A 1 3.61 -10.92 52.88
CA MET A 1 4.81 -11.12 52.05
C MET A 1 4.38 -11.37 50.61
N SER A 2 4.93 -10.58 49.70
CA SER A 2 4.61 -10.46 48.27
C SER A 2 5.05 -11.70 47.47
N LYS A 3 4.23 -12.12 46.49
CA LYS A 3 4.67 -12.92 45.34
C LYS A 3 4.01 -12.39 44.07
N PHE A 4 4.59 -11.33 43.51
CA PHE A 4 4.35 -10.97 42.11
C PHE A 4 4.97 -12.04 41.22
N ASN A 5 4.12 -12.83 40.56
CA ASN A 5 4.54 -13.83 39.60
C ASN A 5 4.89 -13.11 38.28
N SER A 6 6.16 -12.74 38.11
CA SER A 6 6.68 -12.15 36.87
C SER A 6 6.82 -13.22 35.79
N ARG A 7 5.71 -13.49 35.09
CA ARG A 7 5.73 -14.21 33.81
C ARG A 7 5.17 -13.30 32.72
N ARG A 8 5.98 -12.31 32.34
CA ARG A 8 5.81 -11.54 31.10
C ARG A 8 7.08 -11.74 30.26
N SER A 9 7.25 -12.92 29.69
CA SER A 9 8.15 -13.08 28.53
C SER A 9 7.36 -12.66 27.29
N PHE A 10 7.34 -11.36 27.00
CA PHE A 10 6.88 -10.93 25.69
C PHE A 10 7.87 -11.44 24.65
N ARG A 11 7.31 -12.16 23.68
CA ARG A 11 7.96 -12.81 22.55
C ARG A 11 8.60 -11.74 21.65
N MET A 12 9.81 -11.31 21.96
CA MET A 12 10.58 -10.37 21.12
C MET A 12 10.80 -10.93 19.71
N GLU A 13 11.06 -12.24 19.61
CA GLU A 13 11.26 -12.98 18.36
C GLU A 13 10.06 -12.84 17.40
N GLN A 14 8.82 -12.89 17.92
CA GLN A 14 7.63 -12.72 17.09
C GLN A 14 7.39 -11.27 16.63
N LEU A 15 8.02 -10.28 17.26
CA LEU A 15 7.86 -8.87 16.86
C LEU A 15 8.89 -8.46 15.80
N GLU A 16 10.09 -9.02 15.84
CA GLU A 16 11.09 -8.83 14.78
C GLU A 16 10.68 -9.57 13.50
N ASP A 17 10.27 -10.83 13.59
CA ASP A 17 9.78 -11.59 12.42
C ASP A 17 8.56 -10.93 11.77
N ARG A 18 7.65 -10.34 12.55
CA ARG A 18 6.50 -9.61 12.03
C ARG A 18 6.85 -8.28 11.36
N ARG A 19 7.97 -7.67 11.75
CA ARG A 19 8.52 -6.48 11.07
C ARG A 19 9.27 -6.85 9.81
N LEU A 20 9.86 -8.05 9.75
CA LEU A 20 10.54 -8.59 8.58
C LEU A 20 9.56 -9.15 7.53
N MET A 21 8.34 -9.51 7.93
CA MET A 21 7.27 -9.96 7.02
C MET A 21 6.33 -8.86 6.54
N ALA A 22 6.43 -7.63 7.07
CA ALA A 22 5.60 -6.52 6.60
C ALA A 22 6.09 -6.06 5.22
N GLY A 23 5.23 -6.10 4.21
CA GLY A 23 5.51 -5.58 2.89
C GLY A 23 5.67 -4.06 2.92
N ASP A 24 6.88 -3.53 3.09
CA ASP A 24 7.14 -2.09 3.10
C ASP A 24 6.96 -1.49 1.69
N ILE A 25 6.58 -0.22 1.65
CA ILE A 25 6.24 0.47 0.40
C ILE A 25 7.13 1.69 0.24
N LEU A 26 7.78 1.80 -0.91
CA LEU A 26 8.43 3.03 -1.37
C LEU A 26 7.39 3.94 -2.02
N ALA A 27 7.24 5.17 -1.52
CA ALA A 27 6.33 6.16 -2.08
C ALA A 27 7.07 7.46 -2.46
N MET A 28 6.83 7.95 -3.67
CA MET A 28 7.41 9.20 -4.17
C MET A 28 6.51 9.88 -5.20
N VAL A 29 6.65 11.19 -5.36
CA VAL A 29 6.02 11.93 -6.46
C VAL A 29 7.10 12.32 -7.47
N ASN A 30 6.90 11.96 -8.73
CA ASN A 30 7.81 12.35 -9.80
C ASN A 30 7.58 13.82 -10.23
N ALA A 31 8.47 14.36 -11.07
CA ALA A 31 8.37 15.74 -11.54
C ALA A 31 7.10 16.06 -12.34
N GLU A 32 6.42 15.04 -12.87
CA GLU A 32 5.19 15.18 -13.65
C GLU A 32 3.92 15.21 -12.77
N GLY A 33 4.06 14.96 -11.47
CA GLY A 33 2.95 14.88 -10.51
C GLY A 33 2.34 13.47 -10.43
N THR A 34 3.05 12.43 -10.82
CA THR A 34 2.61 11.04 -10.61
C THR A 34 3.11 10.57 -9.25
N LEU A 35 2.18 10.22 -8.36
CA LEU A 35 2.47 9.48 -7.13
C LEU A 35 2.74 8.03 -7.52
N VAL A 36 3.96 7.56 -7.27
CA VAL A 36 4.42 6.21 -7.55
C VAL A 36 4.60 5.47 -6.23
N LEU A 37 3.93 4.33 -6.09
CA LEU A 37 4.09 3.38 -5.00
C LEU A 37 4.71 2.10 -5.55
N LEU A 38 5.80 1.66 -4.93
CA LEU A 38 6.55 0.44 -5.28
C LEU A 38 6.81 -0.37 -4.03
N GLU A 39 7.14 -1.65 -4.19
CA GLU A 39 7.69 -2.45 -3.10
C GLU A 39 9.03 -1.84 -2.62
N ALA A 40 9.21 -1.73 -1.31
CA ALA A 40 10.51 -1.36 -0.77
C ALA A 40 11.52 -2.51 -1.00
N GLY A 41 12.80 -2.17 -1.16
CA GLY A 41 13.82 -3.17 -1.54
C GLY A 41 14.01 -4.34 -0.57
N ASN A 42 13.61 -4.18 0.69
CA ASN A 42 13.66 -5.23 1.72
C ASN A 42 12.39 -6.09 1.79
N SER A 43 11.42 -5.87 0.90
CA SER A 43 10.09 -6.47 0.97
C SER A 43 9.49 -6.77 -0.41
N ILE A 44 10.36 -6.99 -1.41
CA ILE A 44 9.98 -7.41 -2.76
C ILE A 44 9.38 -8.82 -2.69
N GLY A 45 8.24 -9.03 -3.36
CA GLY A 45 7.51 -10.29 -3.36
C GLY A 45 6.69 -10.55 -2.07
N GLY A 46 6.61 -9.55 -1.19
CA GLY A 46 5.89 -9.64 0.09
C GLY A 46 4.46 -9.12 -0.02
N PRO A 47 3.56 -9.41 0.94
CA PRO A 47 2.22 -8.85 0.91
C PRO A 47 2.24 -7.37 1.27
N GLN A 48 1.94 -6.48 0.32
CA GLN A 48 1.74 -5.05 0.59
C GLN A 48 0.28 -4.73 0.86
N SER A 49 0.03 -3.72 1.69
CA SER A 49 -1.32 -3.34 2.08
C SER A 49 -1.39 -1.84 2.32
N VAL A 50 -2.04 -1.13 1.40
CA VAL A 50 -2.05 0.33 1.34
C VAL A 50 -3.43 0.89 1.05
N TRP A 51 -3.69 2.06 1.62
CA TRP A 51 -4.77 2.93 1.25
C TRP A 51 -4.21 4.27 0.77
N VAL A 52 -4.45 4.55 -0.51
CA VAL A 52 -4.15 5.82 -1.17
C VAL A 52 -5.41 6.69 -1.10
N GLN A 53 -5.43 7.61 -0.13
CA GLN A 53 -6.57 8.45 0.17
C GLN A 53 -6.38 9.86 -0.41
N PRO A 54 -7.19 10.27 -1.39
CA PRO A 54 -7.20 11.66 -1.84
C PRO A 54 -7.69 12.60 -0.73
N ALA A 55 -6.92 13.65 -0.44
CA ALA A 55 -7.18 14.60 0.63
C ALA A 55 -7.61 16.00 0.13
N GLY A 56 -7.78 16.16 -1.20
CA GLY A 56 -8.13 17.43 -1.84
C GLY A 56 -6.92 18.26 -2.29
N ASN A 57 -7.13 19.26 -3.13
CA ASN A 57 -6.15 20.14 -3.78
C ASN A 57 -4.90 19.42 -4.36
N GLY A 58 -5.09 18.29 -5.05
CA GLY A 58 -3.98 17.48 -5.56
C GLY A 58 -3.10 16.90 -4.45
N THR A 59 -3.63 16.79 -3.23
CA THR A 59 -2.98 16.14 -2.10
C THR A 59 -3.50 14.73 -1.95
N VAL A 60 -2.58 13.79 -1.71
CA VAL A 60 -2.87 12.39 -1.45
C VAL A 60 -2.17 11.97 -0.17
N GLU A 61 -2.93 11.40 0.76
CA GLU A 61 -2.41 10.74 1.95
C GLU A 61 -2.23 9.25 1.64
N VAL A 62 -1.08 8.70 2.01
CA VAL A 62 -0.80 7.26 1.83
C VAL A 62 -0.69 6.62 3.20
N VAL A 63 -1.53 5.61 3.43
CA VAL A 63 -1.65 4.92 4.71
C VAL A 63 -1.35 3.45 4.52
N GLY A 64 -0.41 2.92 5.30
CA GLY A 64 -0.26 1.48 5.45
C GLY A 64 -1.45 0.90 6.23
N ILE A 65 -2.14 -0.08 5.66
CA ILE A 65 -3.29 -0.74 6.30
C ILE A 65 -2.97 -2.21 6.55
N THR A 66 -3.71 -2.84 7.45
CA THR A 66 -3.58 -4.29 7.69
C THR A 66 -4.47 -5.08 6.75
N SER A 67 -3.99 -6.23 6.30
CA SER A 67 -4.75 -7.24 5.54
C SER A 67 -4.58 -8.63 6.16
N PRO A 68 -5.35 -9.64 5.74
CA PRO A 68 -5.13 -11.03 6.18
C PRO A 68 -3.72 -11.55 5.89
N ALA A 69 -3.10 -11.09 4.80
CA ALA A 69 -1.74 -11.47 4.40
C ALA A 69 -0.67 -10.58 5.05
N ASN A 70 -0.97 -9.32 5.35
CA ASN A 70 -0.09 -8.37 6.02
C ASN A 70 -0.76 -7.79 7.29
N THR A 71 -0.69 -8.56 8.37
CA THR A 71 -1.32 -8.19 9.66
C THR A 71 -0.59 -7.07 10.41
N SER A 72 0.67 -6.78 10.04
CA SER A 72 1.44 -5.66 10.60
C SER A 72 1.14 -4.32 9.90
N GLY A 73 0.66 -4.39 8.66
CA GLY A 73 0.52 -3.27 7.75
C GLY A 73 1.85 -2.83 7.13
N SER A 74 1.77 -2.22 5.94
CA SER A 74 2.93 -1.71 5.23
C SER A 74 3.50 -0.44 5.86
N ILE A 75 4.82 -0.33 6.01
CA ILE A 75 5.45 0.94 6.35
C ILE A 75 5.71 1.73 5.07
N ILE A 76 5.29 2.99 5.03
CA ILE A 76 5.56 3.88 3.90
C ILE A 76 6.93 4.53 4.06
N ARG A 77 7.79 4.36 3.07
CA ARG A 77 9.18 4.80 3.05
C ARG A 77 9.47 5.74 1.88
N ASP A 78 10.48 6.58 2.05
CA ASP A 78 11.07 7.33 0.93
C ASP A 78 12.22 6.57 0.25
N ALA A 79 12.80 7.17 -0.79
CA ALA A 79 13.92 6.61 -1.54
C ALA A 79 15.20 6.41 -0.71
N ALA A 80 15.32 7.07 0.46
CA ALA A 80 16.41 6.86 1.40
C ALA A 80 16.09 5.76 2.45
N GLY A 81 14.95 5.09 2.32
CA GLY A 81 14.47 4.04 3.23
C GLY A 81 13.91 4.57 4.55
N ARG A 82 13.71 5.89 4.70
CA ARG A 82 13.19 6.49 5.93
C ARG A 82 11.68 6.28 6.02
N ASN A 83 11.20 5.86 7.19
CA ASN A 83 9.77 5.75 7.47
C ASN A 83 9.13 7.16 7.47
N LEU A 84 8.10 7.33 6.66
CA LEU A 84 7.36 8.58 6.49
C LEU A 84 6.15 8.71 7.41
N GLY A 85 5.77 7.64 8.12
CA GLY A 85 4.56 7.59 8.95
C GLY A 85 3.30 7.65 8.08
N LEU A 86 2.59 8.77 8.14
CA LEU A 86 1.40 9.06 7.34
C LEU A 86 1.71 10.20 6.35
N PRO A 87 2.47 9.92 5.27
CA PRO A 87 2.88 10.96 4.34
C PRO A 87 1.70 11.56 3.59
N LYS A 88 1.80 12.87 3.37
CA LYS A 88 0.93 13.63 2.47
C LYS A 88 1.76 14.14 1.30
N PHE A 89 1.35 13.75 0.10
CA PHE A 89 1.98 14.10 -1.16
C PHE A 89 1.16 15.18 -1.86
N THR A 90 1.77 16.31 -2.20
CA THR A 90 1.09 17.44 -2.87
C THR A 90 1.43 17.50 -4.35
N GLY A 91 0.54 18.10 -5.16
CA GLY A 91 0.75 18.23 -6.61
C GLY A 91 0.55 16.93 -7.38
N VAL A 92 -0.15 15.97 -6.77
CA VAL A 92 -0.48 14.68 -7.38
C VAL A 92 -1.58 14.86 -8.42
N LYS A 93 -1.26 14.47 -9.65
CA LYS A 93 -2.14 14.46 -10.82
C LYS A 93 -2.47 13.03 -11.25
N ASN A 94 -1.56 12.09 -11.04
CA ASN A 94 -1.76 10.68 -11.39
C ASN A 94 -1.35 9.80 -10.21
N ILE A 95 -1.93 8.60 -10.12
CA ILE A 95 -1.57 7.58 -9.14
C ILE A 95 -1.08 6.35 -9.91
N GLN A 96 0.07 5.82 -9.51
CA GLN A 96 0.61 4.58 -10.02
C GLN A 96 1.04 3.71 -8.83
N VAL A 97 0.44 2.53 -8.72
CA VAL A 97 0.81 1.49 -7.77
C VAL A 97 1.40 0.34 -8.59
N ASN A 98 2.63 -0.06 -8.32
CA ASN A 98 3.20 -1.29 -8.87
C ASN A 98 3.74 -2.14 -7.73
N PHE A 99 2.99 -3.17 -7.40
CA PHE A 99 3.40 -4.24 -6.52
C PHE A 99 3.63 -5.49 -7.35
N GLY A 100 4.50 -6.36 -6.84
CA GLY A 100 5.00 -7.52 -7.56
C GLY A 100 4.24 -8.77 -7.17
N ASP A 101 4.96 -9.84 -6.86
CA ASP A 101 4.36 -11.02 -6.23
C ASP A 101 3.93 -10.66 -4.79
N GLY A 102 2.92 -11.36 -4.27
CA GLY A 102 2.43 -11.14 -2.91
C GLY A 102 0.91 -11.00 -2.89
N SER A 103 0.28 -11.35 -1.76
CA SER A 103 -1.16 -11.09 -1.63
C SER A 103 -1.38 -9.64 -1.24
N ASP A 104 -1.59 -8.80 -2.24
CA ASP A 104 -1.62 -7.36 -2.06
C ASP A 104 -3.02 -6.85 -1.76
N GLN A 105 -3.08 -5.76 -0.98
CA GLN A 105 -4.31 -5.01 -0.76
C GLN A 105 -4.11 -3.54 -1.09
N VAL A 106 -4.80 -3.07 -2.13
CA VAL A 106 -4.72 -1.68 -2.60
C VAL A 106 -6.11 -1.05 -2.53
N ILE A 107 -6.25 0.00 -1.73
CA ILE A 107 -7.44 0.84 -1.72
C ILE A 107 -7.07 2.19 -2.32
N VAL A 108 -7.78 2.63 -3.36
CA VAL A 108 -7.62 3.97 -3.94
C VAL A 108 -8.95 4.71 -3.85
N GLY A 109 -8.99 5.78 -3.07
CA GLY A 109 -10.24 6.52 -2.91
C GLY A 109 -10.50 7.03 -1.51
N THR A 110 -11.71 7.52 -1.29
CA THR A 110 -12.17 8.07 -0.01
C THR A 110 -13.48 7.40 0.44
N LEU A 111 -13.72 7.34 1.74
CA LEU A 111 -15.01 6.90 2.30
C LEU A 111 -16.06 8.03 2.29
N ALA A 112 -15.62 9.29 2.17
CA ALA A 112 -16.49 10.45 2.05
C ALA A 112 -16.94 10.66 0.58
N PRO A 113 -17.93 11.52 0.30
CA PRO A 113 -18.38 11.82 -1.08
C PRO A 113 -17.21 12.16 -2.01
N PRO A 114 -17.37 11.91 -3.32
CA PRO A 114 -16.26 11.83 -4.25
C PRO A 114 -15.36 13.06 -4.15
N ASN A 115 -14.05 12.80 -4.14
CA ASN A 115 -13.08 13.88 -4.24
C ASN A 115 -13.34 14.60 -5.57
N GLU A 116 -13.85 15.83 -5.51
CA GLU A 116 -14.26 16.61 -6.70
C GLU A 116 -13.08 16.96 -7.61
N ILE A 117 -11.86 16.62 -7.19
CA ILE A 117 -10.63 16.90 -7.91
C ILE A 117 -10.29 15.68 -8.75
N PRO A 118 -10.34 15.81 -10.08
CA PRO A 118 -10.07 14.70 -10.96
C PRO A 118 -8.58 14.37 -10.97
N PHE A 119 -8.28 13.08 -10.82
CA PHE A 119 -6.99 12.56 -11.26
C PHE A 119 -6.98 12.44 -12.78
N GLY A 120 -5.81 12.63 -13.39
CA GLY A 120 -5.58 12.31 -14.79
C GLY A 120 -5.75 10.81 -15.01
N SER A 121 -4.81 10.04 -14.50
CA SER A 121 -4.83 8.57 -14.57
C SER A 121 -4.59 7.92 -13.21
N VAL A 122 -5.19 6.75 -13.03
CA VAL A 122 -4.98 5.86 -11.89
C VAL A 122 -4.61 4.50 -12.46
N SER A 123 -3.42 4.01 -12.12
CA SER A 123 -2.92 2.70 -12.52
C SER A 123 -2.58 1.89 -11.28
N VAL A 124 -3.17 0.71 -11.17
CA VAL A 124 -2.84 -0.27 -10.13
C VAL A 124 -2.36 -1.54 -10.85
N ASN A 125 -1.12 -1.92 -10.60
CA ASN A 125 -0.53 -3.15 -11.10
C ASN A 125 -0.06 -3.98 -9.91
N THR A 126 -0.65 -5.16 -9.74
CA THR A 126 -0.21 -6.19 -8.80
C THR A 126 0.18 -7.46 -9.55
N GLU A 127 0.46 -7.36 -10.86
CA GLU A 127 0.96 -8.49 -11.63
C GLU A 127 2.38 -8.87 -11.19
N GLY A 128 2.49 -10.08 -10.65
CA GLY A 128 3.76 -10.74 -10.42
C GLY A 128 4.59 -10.99 -11.70
N GLY A 129 5.87 -11.30 -11.48
CA GLY A 129 6.82 -11.57 -12.57
C GLY A 129 6.54 -12.88 -13.33
N THR A 130 7.32 -13.14 -14.39
CA THR A 130 7.25 -14.42 -15.10
C THR A 130 7.67 -15.57 -14.18
N GLY A 131 6.72 -16.40 -13.76
CA GLY A 131 6.93 -17.50 -12.80
C GLY A 131 6.35 -17.25 -11.41
N SER A 132 5.63 -16.15 -11.22
CA SER A 132 4.89 -15.82 -9.99
C SER A 132 3.97 -16.96 -9.53
N THR A 133 3.93 -17.18 -8.21
CA THR A 133 2.97 -18.07 -7.58
C THR A 133 1.62 -17.41 -7.49
N ARG A 134 0.53 -18.16 -7.69
CA ARG A 134 -0.82 -17.62 -7.54
C ARG A 134 -1.03 -17.00 -6.15
N ASP A 135 -1.20 -15.69 -6.09
CA ASP A 135 -1.57 -14.91 -4.93
C ASP A 135 -3.05 -14.51 -5.00
N ASN A 136 -3.52 -13.77 -4.00
CA ASN A 136 -4.88 -13.26 -3.99
C ASN A 136 -4.81 -11.77 -3.72
N ASP A 137 -4.96 -10.98 -4.77
CA ASP A 137 -4.95 -9.54 -4.68
C ASP A 137 -6.33 -8.98 -4.36
N ALA A 138 -6.37 -7.86 -3.65
CA ALA A 138 -7.58 -7.10 -3.39
C ALA A 138 -7.39 -5.65 -3.79
N VAL A 139 -8.05 -5.22 -4.85
CA VAL A 139 -8.06 -3.83 -5.32
C VAL A 139 -9.45 -3.24 -5.14
N LEU A 140 -9.54 -2.15 -4.37
CA LEU A 140 -10.78 -1.38 -4.18
C LEU A 140 -10.58 0.05 -4.68
N VAL A 141 -11.37 0.46 -5.68
CA VAL A 141 -11.38 1.84 -6.17
C VAL A 141 -12.75 2.46 -5.93
N GLN A 142 -12.81 3.49 -5.07
CA GLN A 142 -14.09 4.05 -4.63
C GLN A 142 -14.08 5.57 -4.53
N ASN A 143 -15.23 6.20 -4.83
CA ASN A 143 -15.46 7.64 -4.67
C ASN A 143 -14.32 8.50 -5.26
N LEU A 144 -13.85 8.12 -6.44
CA LEU A 144 -12.71 8.72 -7.13
C LEU A 144 -13.16 9.28 -8.48
N LEU A 145 -12.80 10.53 -8.77
CA LEU A 145 -12.98 11.12 -10.09
C LEU A 145 -11.71 10.93 -10.92
N VAL A 146 -11.82 10.24 -12.06
CA VAL A 146 -10.71 9.94 -12.97
C VAL A 146 -11.06 10.43 -14.38
N ASN A 147 -10.26 11.34 -14.94
CA ASN A 147 -10.59 12.05 -16.18
C ASN A 147 -10.04 11.40 -17.46
N LYS A 148 -8.98 10.58 -17.36
CA LYS A 148 -8.38 9.95 -18.54
C LYS A 148 -8.49 8.43 -18.49
N GLN A 149 -7.89 7.80 -17.48
CA GLN A 149 -7.76 6.34 -17.48
C GLN A 149 -7.72 5.78 -16.08
N LEU A 150 -8.54 4.74 -15.85
CA LEU A 150 -8.38 3.78 -14.77
C LEU A 150 -7.86 2.48 -15.38
N ASP A 151 -6.70 2.02 -14.94
CA ASP A 151 -6.07 0.77 -15.38
C ASP A 151 -5.78 -0.09 -14.14
N ILE A 152 -6.34 -1.29 -14.09
CA ILE A 152 -6.12 -2.25 -13.00
C ILE A 152 -5.64 -3.55 -13.64
N ARG A 153 -4.49 -4.02 -13.20
CA ARG A 153 -3.83 -5.25 -13.65
C ARG A 153 -3.51 -6.09 -12.44
N THR A 154 -3.95 -7.34 -12.46
CA THR A 154 -3.69 -8.33 -11.41
C THR A 154 -3.14 -9.59 -12.05
N GLY A 155 -2.35 -10.32 -11.27
CA GLY A 155 -1.65 -11.52 -11.73
C GLY A 155 -2.56 -12.74 -11.88
N GLY A 156 -1.97 -13.91 -11.71
CA GLY A 156 -2.74 -15.15 -11.60
C GLY A 156 -3.16 -15.36 -10.16
N GLY A 157 -4.43 -15.64 -9.88
CA GLY A 157 -4.85 -15.69 -8.48
C GLY A 157 -6.34 -15.86 -8.30
N ARG A 158 -6.81 -15.69 -7.06
CA ARG A 158 -8.22 -15.33 -6.81
C ARG A 158 -8.28 -13.86 -6.42
N ASP A 159 -8.18 -13.03 -7.44
CA ASP A 159 -8.15 -11.59 -7.24
C ASP A 159 -9.57 -11.05 -7.07
N ASN A 160 -9.69 -10.02 -6.24
CA ASN A 160 -10.92 -9.30 -6.02
C ASN A 160 -10.74 -7.83 -6.38
N ILE A 161 -11.49 -7.38 -7.39
CA ILE A 161 -11.48 -5.99 -7.85
C ILE A 161 -12.89 -5.42 -7.64
N THR A 162 -13.01 -4.33 -6.89
CA THR A 162 -14.28 -3.69 -6.53
C THR A 162 -14.25 -2.19 -6.78
#